data_AF-A0A6B0VJV5-F1
#
_entry.id   AF-A0A6B0VJV5-F1
#
_cell.length_a   1.000
_cell.length_b   1.000
_cell.length_c   1.000
_cell.angle_alpha   90.00
_cell.angle_beta   90.00
_cell.angle_gamma   90.00
#
_symmetry.space_group_name_H-M   'P 1'
#
loop_
_entity.id
_entity.type
_entity.pdbx_description
1 polymer ?
#
loop_
_entity_poly.entity_id
_entity_poly.type
_entity_poly.pdbx_seq_one_letter_code
_entity_poly.pdbx_strand_id
1 'polypeptide(L)' 'MTPSTSGPSRPPSSKTVLYCFSCGHESPIDGDWNVRRAENCDSYRCPDCETTITDRPRSFPGHADNSSYCAGD' A
#
# COMPACT_ATOMS: atom_id res chain seq x y z
N MET A 1 4.45 4.64 39.29
CA MET A 1 5.35 4.15 38.23
C MET A 1 4.78 2.83 37.72
N THR A 2 4.12 2.84 36.57
CA THR A 2 3.58 1.64 35.92
C THR A 2 4.31 1.42 34.59
N PRO A 3 4.71 0.19 34.26
CA PRO A 3 5.50 -0.09 33.08
C PRO A 3 4.63 0.08 31.82
N SER A 4 5.12 0.87 30.86
CA SER A 4 4.52 0.95 29.53
C SER A 4 4.69 -0.39 28.84
N THR A 5 3.60 -1.12 28.69
CA THR A 5 3.50 -2.32 27.86
C THR A 5 3.94 -1.97 26.44
N SER A 6 5.15 -2.36 26.06
CA SER A 6 5.60 -2.43 24.68
C SER A 6 4.72 -3.45 23.96
N GLY A 7 3.65 -2.99 23.32
CA GLY A 7 2.84 -3.80 22.42
C GLY A 7 3.73 -4.45 21.35
N PRO A 8 3.33 -5.61 20.80
CA PRO A 8 4.15 -6.34 19.84
C PRO A 8 4.56 -5.40 18.71
N SER A 9 5.87 -5.20 18.54
CA SER A 9 6.41 -4.59 17.32
C SER A 9 5.94 -5.46 16.17
N ARG A 10 4.89 -4.99 15.47
CA ARG A 10 4.38 -5.64 14.27
C ARG A 10 5.59 -5.86 13.37
N PRO A 11 5.84 -7.09 12.88
CA PRO A 11 7.00 -7.34 12.02
C PRO A 11 6.98 -6.31 10.89
N PRO A 12 8.14 -5.74 10.50
CA PRO A 12 8.18 -4.74 9.45
C PRO A 12 7.44 -5.30 8.25
N SER A 13 6.44 -4.53 7.81
CA SER A 13 5.55 -4.86 6.71
C SER A 13 6.35 -5.44 5.55
N SER A 14 5.90 -6.60 5.09
CA SER A 14 6.50 -7.47 4.10
C SER A 14 7.32 -6.73 3.04
N LYS A 15 8.57 -7.18 2.84
CA LYS A 15 9.54 -6.74 1.81
C LYS A 15 9.06 -7.00 0.37
N THR A 16 7.84 -6.59 0.04
CA THR A 16 7.32 -6.70 -1.32
C THR A 16 7.95 -5.59 -2.13
N VAL A 17 8.75 -5.94 -3.13
CA VAL A 17 9.30 -4.98 -4.09
C VAL A 17 8.31 -4.85 -5.24
N LEU A 18 7.95 -3.63 -5.59
CA LEU A 18 7.18 -3.34 -6.78
C LEU A 18 8.13 -3.00 -7.93
N TYR A 19 7.66 -3.23 -9.15
CA TYR A 19 8.36 -2.91 -10.38
C TYR A 19 7.44 -2.06 -11.26
N CYS A 20 7.99 -0.99 -11.81
CA CYS A 20 7.29 -0.13 -12.75
C CYS A 20 7.39 -0.71 -14.17
N PHE A 21 6.25 -1.04 -14.78
CA PHE A 21 6.19 -1.58 -16.14
C PHE A 21 6.54 -0.58 -17.24
N SER A 22 6.53 0.73 -16.97
CA SER A 22 6.83 1.76 -17.96
C SER A 22 8.32 2.10 -18.07
N CYS A 23 9.00 2.39 -16.96
CA CYS A 23 10.42 2.79 -16.96
C CYS A 23 11.38 1.77 -16.32
N GLY A 24 10.87 0.70 -15.70
CA GLY A 24 11.68 -0.30 -15.02
C GLY A 24 12.12 0.07 -13.60
N HIS A 25 11.62 1.17 -13.02
CA HIS A 25 11.90 1.53 -11.63
C HIS A 25 11.46 0.42 -10.66
N GLU A 26 12.36 0.01 -9.77
CA GLU A 26 12.11 -0.98 -8.72
C GLU A 26 12.29 -0.35 -7.35
N SER A 27 11.31 -0.55 -6.46
CA SER A 27 11.36 -0.02 -5.10
C SER A 27 10.52 -0.88 -4.15
N PRO A 28 10.89 -0.99 -2.88
CA PRO A 28 10.03 -1.60 -1.85
C PRO A 28 8.66 -0.92 -1.82
N ILE A 29 7.59 -1.65 -1.51
CA ILE A 29 6.20 -1.12 -1.47
C ILE A 29 6.03 0.06 -0.50
N ASP A 30 6.83 0.13 0.57
CA ASP A 30 6.88 1.24 1.54
C ASP A 30 8.04 2.22 1.24
N GLY A 31 8.68 2.07 0.08
CA GLY A 31 9.82 2.87 -0.36
C GLY A 31 9.40 4.13 -1.12
N ASP A 32 10.02 4.35 -2.28
CA ASP A 32 9.93 5.61 -3.04
C ASP A 32 8.65 5.77 -3.88
N TRP A 33 7.65 4.91 -3.69
CA TRP A 33 6.40 5.00 -4.44
C TRP A 33 5.58 6.19 -4.00
N ASN A 34 5.05 6.93 -4.98
CA ASN A 34 4.11 8.00 -4.72
C ASN A 34 2.73 7.40 -4.44
N VAL A 35 2.44 7.16 -3.16
CA VAL A 35 1.19 6.52 -2.73
C VAL A 35 0.08 7.56 -2.60
N ARG A 36 -0.90 7.51 -3.51
CA ARG A 36 -2.13 8.29 -3.39
C ARG A 36 -3.15 7.53 -2.57
N ARG A 37 -3.38 8.06 -1.38
CA ARG A 37 -4.33 7.55 -0.39
C ARG A 37 -5.73 8.05 -0.72
N ALA A 38 -6.58 7.17 -1.26
CA ALA A 38 -8.01 7.40 -1.38
C ALA A 38 -8.75 6.84 -0.15
N GLU A 39 -10.05 7.13 -0.06
CA GLU A 39 -10.89 6.69 1.05
C GLU A 39 -10.87 5.16 1.20
N ASN A 40 -10.92 4.45 0.07
CA ASN A 40 -11.08 2.99 0.06
C ASN A 40 -9.85 2.24 -0.50
N CYS A 41 -8.93 2.96 -1.15
CA CYS A 41 -7.82 2.37 -1.90
C CYS A 41 -6.54 3.20 -1.77
N ASP A 42 -5.40 2.55 -1.92
CA ASP A 42 -4.09 3.16 -2.08
C ASP A 42 -3.56 2.89 -3.49
N SER A 43 -3.36 3.95 -4.26
CA SER A 43 -2.79 3.89 -5.61
C SER A 43 -1.28 4.14 -5.54
N TYR A 44 -0.48 3.20 -6.02
CA TYR A 44 0.97 3.31 -6.05
C TYR A 44 1.42 3.83 -7.41
N ARG A 45 2.08 4.98 -7.44
CA ARG A 45 2.61 5.59 -8.66
C ARG A 45 4.13 5.65 -8.66
N CYS A 46 4.71 5.45 -9.83
CA CYS A 46 6.15 5.60 -10.05
C CYS A 46 6.56 7.07 -9.85
N PRO A 47 7.63 7.35 -9.10
CA PRO A 47 8.14 8.72 -8.90
C PRO A 47 8.82 9.32 -10.15
N ASP A 48 9.29 8.46 -11.06
CA ASP A 48 10.05 8.87 -12.25
C ASP A 48 9.15 9.18 -13.45
N CYS A 49 8.15 8.33 -13.71
CA CYS A 49 7.27 8.45 -14.88
C CYS A 49 5.78 8.61 -14.52
N GLU A 50 5.43 8.73 -13.24
CA GLU A 50 4.06 8.92 -12.72
C GLU A 50 3.06 7.81 -13.07
N THR A 51 3.54 6.72 -13.66
CA THR A 51 2.72 5.57 -14.05
C THR A 51 2.14 4.89 -12.81
N THR A 52 0.84 4.61 -12.83
CA THR A 52 0.16 3.87 -11.76
C THR A 52 0.47 2.40 -11.91
N ILE A 53 1.11 1.82 -10.89
CA ILE A 53 1.60 0.45 -10.91
C ILE A 53 0.55 -0.51 -10.37
N THR A 54 -0.11 -0.13 -9.28
CA THR A 54 -1.15 -0.94 -8.65
C THR A 54 -2.07 -0.08 -7.80
N ASP A 55 -3.33 -0.50 -7.72
CA ASP A 55 -4.32 -0.01 -6.77
C ASP A 55 -4.61 -1.09 -5.75
N ARG A 56 -4.39 -0.81 -4.47
CA ARG A 56 -4.64 -1.75 -3.38
C ARG A 56 -5.87 -1.29 -2.61
N PRO A 57 -6.93 -2.10 -2.49
CA PRO A 57 -8.00 -1.77 -1.57
C PRO A 57 -7.42 -1.75 -0.15
N ARG A 58 -7.79 -0.72 0.62
CA ARG A 58 -7.51 -0.68 2.04
C ARG A 58 -8.34 -1.76 2.68
N SER A 59 -7.68 -2.83 3.13
CA SER A 59 -8.34 -3.82 3.98
C SER A 59 -8.67 -3.14 5.30
N PHE A 60 -9.85 -2.52 5.40
CA PHE A 60 -10.41 -2.12 6.67
C PHE A 60 -10.59 -3.40 7.49
N PRO A 61 -9.98 -3.52 8.69
CA PRO A 61 -10.17 -4.67 9.56
C PRO A 61 -11.59 -4.60 10.15
N GLY A 62 -12.59 -5.01 9.37
CA GLY A 62 -13.99 -4.95 9.78
C GLY A 62 -15.03 -5.39 8.76
N HIS A 63 -14.69 -5.58 7.48
CA HIS A 63 -15.65 -6.07 6.49
C HIS A 63 -14.99 -7.08 5.55
N ALA A 64 -14.67 -8.24 6.10
CA ALA A 64 -14.21 -9.40 5.33
C ALA A 64 -15.41 -10.17 4.77
N ASP A 65 -16.25 -9.52 4.00
CA ASP A 65 -17.12 -10.20 3.05
C ASP A 65 -17.37 -9.33 1.81
N ASN A 66 -16.71 -9.76 0.73
CA ASN A 66 -17.22 -9.74 -0.62
C ASN A 66 -17.65 -8.38 -1.21
N SER A 67 -16.68 -7.61 -1.72
CA SER A 67 -16.77 -6.87 -3.00
C SER A 67 -15.45 -6.12 -3.27
N SER A 68 -14.47 -6.81 -3.86
CA SER A 68 -13.15 -6.25 -4.22
C SER A 68 -13.14 -5.61 -5.62
N TYR A 69 -14.08 -4.72 -5.92
CA TYR A 69 -14.08 -3.99 -7.20
C TYR A 69 -13.97 -2.49 -6.95
N CYS A 70 -12.83 -1.93 -7.36
CA CYS A 70 -12.62 -0.52 -7.55
C CYS A 70 -13.35 -0.10 -8.85
N ALA A 71 -14.64 0.23 -8.77
CA ALA A 71 -15.39 0.85 -9.86
C ALA A 71 -16.20 2.00 -9.23
N GLY A 72 -16.16 3.25 -9.67
CA GLY A 72 -15.93 3.76 -11.02
C GLY A 72 -17.28 3.83 -11.74
N ASP A 73 -17.99 4.95 -11.58
CA ASP A 73 -19.04 5.41 -12.50
C ASP A 73 -18.57 6.67 -13.25
#